data_AF-A0A0D3ESU8-F1
#
_entry.id   AF-A0A0D3ESU8-F1
#
_cell.length_a   1.000
_cell.length_b   1.000
_cell.length_c   1.000
_cell.angle_alpha   90.00
_cell.angle_beta   90.00
_cell.angle_gamma   90.00
#
_symmetry.space_group_name_H-M   'P 1'
#
loop_
_entity.id
_entity.type
_entity.pdbx_description
1 polymer ?
#
loop_
_entity_poly.entity_id
_entity_poly.type
_entity_poly.pdbx_seq_one_letter_code
_entity_poly.pdbx_strand_id
1 'polypeptide(L)'
;MRPSPALAGGGRTVANLLSATEWMLPSPATQVHTISVLPSHSPPSPPHHFAFSNLTTAPKRNGGKGEEEGRPRFEVVRDDLLHPLANGNKARKLDALLPLLRRRGATDVVRAHRCIPLHPALITSCFSNLMVTCGGCQSAHAAATAVHCAEWGMRPHILLRGEQPDIPTGYNLISLMFGNVAYASRSVYAHRDEMLYNHARKVAGTGGTVLWADDISKEDFVLDEDNGCEIGSRRVVIIKEGAGDVQALLGVIRLVEYLYNLSSFHEHENVHVVVDAGTGTTAVGLALGAVCLGLHWRVTAVMLADTLERYKEREKSLISDFKKLCHNNYHEMVGENDIGDSLVEWVERFSPRRFGKVLNGEIALCRQIAQQTGILLDPMYTLAGWEQAVDLCVGDSRTKVMLDYNVLGGEKNMLFRNNATKPNNGTLRYGWQVGLIAINDGLVLRSQISRIFRRYFRGKSYYVDLLDLFNEVEFQTTSGQLLDQITTNEGRKDLNKYRRIVEYKTAYYSFYLPVACALLLFGESLDNYAQVKHILVEMGVYFQSQDDYLDCFGEPEIIGKENYGKSDPACVAKVKDLYNELHLQRVFSEYERESYEKLISAIEAQPNEAVRAVLKSFLHKIYKRSK
;
A
#
# COMPACT_ATOMS: atom_id res chain seq x y z
N MET A 1 9.01 20.21 -37.12
CA MET A 1 8.43 18.86 -36.91
C MET A 1 9.04 17.94 -37.95
N ARG A 2 9.77 16.89 -37.55
CA ARG A 2 9.96 15.73 -38.45
C ARG A 2 8.62 14.99 -38.52
N PRO A 3 8.28 14.32 -39.65
CA PRO A 3 7.12 13.44 -39.67
C PRO A 3 7.32 12.32 -38.64
N SER A 4 6.25 11.90 -37.97
CA SER A 4 6.27 10.68 -37.15
C SER A 4 6.80 9.53 -38.01
N PRO A 5 7.67 8.65 -37.49
CA PRO A 5 8.03 7.44 -38.19
C PRO A 5 6.75 6.70 -38.57
N ALA A 6 6.66 6.23 -39.81
CA ALA A 6 5.56 5.36 -40.17
C ALA A 6 5.72 4.07 -39.36
N LEU A 7 4.88 3.90 -38.33
CA LEU A 7 4.73 2.62 -37.64
C LEU A 7 4.63 1.54 -38.72
N ALA A 8 5.51 0.53 -38.63
CA ALA A 8 5.44 -0.65 -39.47
C ALA A 8 4.05 -1.28 -39.37
N GLY A 9 3.68 -2.17 -40.31
CA GLY A 9 2.33 -2.76 -40.39
C GLY A 9 1.75 -3.15 -39.02
N GLY A 10 2.56 -3.84 -38.21
CA GLY A 10 2.20 -4.25 -36.87
C GLY A 10 1.86 -3.14 -35.87
N GLY A 11 2.57 -2.00 -35.90
CA GLY A 11 2.32 -0.89 -34.97
C GLY A 11 0.95 -0.23 -35.18
N ARG A 12 0.43 -0.22 -36.41
CA ARG A 12 -0.96 0.21 -36.68
C ARG A 12 -1.97 -0.78 -36.11
N THR A 13 -1.68 -2.08 -36.23
CA THR A 13 -2.52 -3.15 -35.71
C THR A 13 -2.51 -3.18 -34.16
N VAL A 14 -1.39 -2.83 -33.52
CA VAL A 14 -1.31 -2.57 -32.06
C VAL A 14 -2.15 -1.36 -31.65
N ALA A 15 -2.01 -0.21 -32.31
CA ALA A 15 -2.79 0.97 -31.99
C ALA A 15 -4.31 0.72 -32.13
N ASN A 16 -4.73 -0.06 -33.13
CA ASN A 16 -6.11 -0.52 -33.30
C ASN A 16 -6.56 -1.46 -32.15
N LEU A 17 -5.71 -2.40 -31.73
CA LEU A 17 -5.97 -3.27 -30.58
C LEU A 17 -6.14 -2.47 -29.28
N LEU A 18 -5.27 -1.50 -29.03
CA LEU A 18 -5.27 -0.68 -27.82
C LEU A 18 -6.42 0.33 -27.79
N SER A 19 -6.76 0.95 -28.92
CA SER A 19 -7.89 1.89 -29.02
C SER A 19 -9.26 1.21 -28.96
N ALA A 20 -9.37 -0.06 -29.38
CA ALA A 20 -10.58 -0.87 -29.21
C ALA A 20 -10.76 -1.43 -27.79
N THR A 21 -9.74 -1.35 -26.93
CA THR A 21 -9.77 -1.87 -25.56
C THR A 21 -10.33 -0.81 -24.60
N GLU A 22 -11.20 -1.21 -23.67
CA GLU A 22 -11.64 -0.35 -22.56
C GLU A 22 -10.63 -0.45 -21.41
N TRP A 23 -10.34 0.68 -20.77
CA TRP A 23 -9.25 0.82 -19.81
C TRP A 23 -9.76 1.22 -18.42
N MET A 24 -9.16 0.63 -17.38
CA MET A 24 -9.40 0.98 -15.98
C MET A 24 -8.75 2.32 -15.65
N LEU A 25 -7.51 2.51 -16.10
CA LEU A 25 -6.72 3.71 -15.90
C LEU A 25 -7.07 4.74 -16.98
N PRO A 26 -7.45 5.98 -16.60
CA PRO A 26 -7.88 7.01 -17.55
C PRO A 26 -6.77 7.45 -18.51
N SER A 27 -5.51 7.17 -18.17
CA SER A 27 -4.33 7.44 -18.99
C SER A 27 -3.27 6.35 -18.74
N PRO A 28 -2.47 5.97 -19.74
CA PRO A 28 -1.28 5.13 -19.54
C PRO A 28 -0.10 5.91 -18.93
N ALA A 29 -0.26 7.22 -18.70
CA ALA A 29 0.82 8.08 -18.25
C ALA A 29 1.37 7.70 -16.87
N THR A 30 2.69 7.72 -16.77
CA THR A 30 3.48 7.38 -15.58
C THR A 30 4.67 8.34 -15.51
N GLN A 31 5.18 8.62 -14.31
CA GLN A 31 6.33 9.54 -14.17
C GLN A 31 7.62 8.80 -14.52
N VAL A 32 8.62 9.51 -15.03
CA VAL A 32 9.95 8.95 -15.33
C VAL A 32 10.99 9.76 -14.57
N HIS A 33 11.79 9.09 -13.75
CA HIS A 33 12.86 9.69 -12.95
C HIS A 33 14.23 9.34 -13.54
N THR A 34 15.07 10.32 -13.83
CA THR A 34 16.43 10.10 -14.32
C THR A 34 17.41 10.03 -13.15
N ILE A 35 18.07 8.88 -12.99
CA ILE A 35 19.03 8.63 -11.92
C ILE A 35 20.44 8.64 -12.48
N SER A 36 21.31 9.48 -11.92
CA SER A 36 22.76 9.43 -12.16
C SER A 36 23.41 8.45 -11.19
N VAL A 37 24.34 7.64 -11.71
CA VAL A 37 25.23 6.77 -10.92
C VAL A 37 26.57 7.47 -10.73
N LEU A 38 27.13 7.42 -9.52
CA LEU A 38 28.40 8.05 -9.14
C LEU A 38 29.29 7.02 -8.41
N PRO A 39 30.62 7.02 -8.62
CA PRO A 39 31.54 6.25 -7.80
C PRO A 39 31.48 6.69 -6.33
N SER A 40 31.50 5.75 -5.38
CA SER A 40 31.63 6.09 -3.96
C SER A 40 33.08 6.49 -3.63
N HIS A 41 33.26 7.64 -2.99
CA HIS A 41 34.57 8.16 -2.55
C HIS A 41 34.84 7.91 -1.05
N SER A 42 34.21 6.90 -0.44
CA SER A 42 34.28 6.65 1.01
C SER A 42 35.13 5.42 1.37
N PRO A 43 36.39 5.56 1.85
CA PRO A 43 37.14 4.46 2.43
C PRO A 43 36.68 4.18 3.88
N PRO A 44 36.69 2.92 4.37
CA PRO A 44 36.97 1.68 3.66
C PRO A 44 35.66 0.95 3.29
N SER A 45 35.18 1.09 2.05
CA SER A 45 34.04 0.31 1.54
C SER A 45 34.50 -0.80 0.57
N PRO A 46 33.83 -1.96 0.54
CA PRO A 46 34.10 -3.02 -0.43
C PRO A 46 33.82 -2.57 -1.88
N PRO A 47 34.31 -3.30 -2.90
CA PRO A 47 33.98 -3.00 -4.30
C PRO A 47 32.45 -3.03 -4.53
N HIS A 48 32.00 -2.29 -5.56
CA HIS A 48 30.60 -2.10 -5.98
C HIS A 48 29.74 -1.13 -5.14
N HIS A 49 30.32 -0.30 -4.25
CA HIS A 49 29.56 0.78 -3.62
C HIS A 49 29.40 1.98 -4.58
N PHE A 50 28.16 2.24 -5.02
CA PHE A 50 27.79 3.43 -5.80
C PHE A 50 27.03 4.44 -4.94
N ALA A 51 27.07 5.71 -5.35
CA ALA A 51 26.20 6.77 -4.87
C ALA A 51 25.26 7.22 -6.00
N PHE A 52 24.07 7.69 -5.64
CA PHE A 52 23.01 8.03 -6.60
C PHE A 52 22.59 9.49 -6.48
N SER A 53 22.06 10.05 -7.56
CA SER A 53 21.40 11.36 -7.56
C SER A 53 20.18 11.35 -8.47
N ASN A 54 19.05 11.82 -7.97
CA ASN A 54 17.82 11.96 -8.76
C ASN A 54 17.79 13.33 -9.45
N LEU A 55 18.09 13.34 -10.75
CA LEU A 55 18.18 14.56 -11.56
C LEU A 55 16.82 15.19 -11.84
N THR A 56 15.73 14.41 -11.78
CA THR A 56 14.35 14.90 -11.96
C THR A 56 13.90 15.79 -10.80
N THR A 57 14.39 15.55 -9.58
CA THR A 57 14.06 16.33 -8.38
C THR A 57 15.16 17.29 -7.94
N ALA A 58 16.34 17.24 -8.56
CA ALA A 58 17.45 18.13 -8.21
C ALA A 58 17.15 19.60 -8.58
N PRO A 59 17.47 20.58 -7.72
CA PRO A 59 17.27 21.98 -8.05
C PRO A 59 18.21 22.38 -9.20
N LYS A 60 17.63 22.89 -10.30
CA LYS A 60 18.38 23.37 -11.47
C LYS A 60 19.33 24.51 -11.06
N ARG A 61 20.61 24.20 -10.87
CA ARG A 61 21.67 25.20 -10.68
C ARG A 61 21.94 25.92 -11.99
N ASN A 62 21.72 27.24 -12.01
CA ASN A 62 22.15 28.09 -13.11
C ASN A 62 23.69 28.16 -13.14
N GLY A 63 24.31 27.60 -14.18
CA GLY A 63 25.75 27.73 -14.46
C GLY A 63 26.56 26.49 -14.12
N GLY A 64 26.77 25.61 -15.12
CA GLY A 64 27.54 24.38 -14.96
C GLY A 64 27.56 23.48 -16.20
N LYS A 65 27.74 24.04 -17.40
CA LYS A 65 27.65 23.32 -18.70
C LYS A 65 28.79 22.31 -18.99
N GLY A 66 29.55 21.86 -17.99
CA GLY A 66 30.82 21.13 -18.21
C GLY A 66 31.06 19.83 -17.43
N GLU A 67 30.26 19.48 -16.42
CA GLU A 67 30.57 18.31 -15.55
C GLU A 67 29.55 17.14 -15.65
N GLU A 68 28.47 17.31 -16.42
CA GLU A 68 27.35 16.37 -16.45
C GLU A 68 27.33 15.42 -17.66
N GLU A 69 27.97 15.79 -18.77
CA GLU A 69 28.06 14.94 -19.96
C GLU A 69 29.00 13.75 -19.72
N GLY A 70 28.54 12.53 -20.01
CA GLY A 70 29.34 11.30 -19.90
C GLY A 70 29.20 10.51 -18.59
N ARG A 71 28.41 10.94 -17.60
CA ARG A 71 28.11 10.12 -16.41
C ARG A 71 27.07 9.03 -16.72
N PRO A 72 27.19 7.80 -16.19
CA PRO A 72 26.17 6.76 -16.35
C PRO A 72 24.83 7.18 -15.75
N ARG A 73 23.74 7.01 -16.52
CA ARG A 73 22.37 7.37 -16.13
C ARG A 73 21.38 6.29 -16.58
N PHE A 74 20.38 6.01 -15.76
CA PHE A 74 19.24 5.17 -16.12
C PHE A 74 17.92 5.87 -15.78
N GLU A 75 16.88 5.56 -16.53
CA GLU A 75 15.52 6.06 -16.29
C GLU A 75 14.76 5.08 -15.39
N VAL A 76 13.89 5.60 -14.53
CA VAL A 76 13.05 4.80 -13.62
C VAL A 76 11.59 5.14 -13.88
N VAL A 77 10.82 4.18 -14.39
CA VAL A 77 9.39 4.32 -14.69
C VAL A 77 8.59 4.11 -13.41
N ARG A 78 7.99 5.18 -12.89
CA ARG A 78 7.40 5.29 -11.55
C ARG A 78 5.97 4.81 -11.46
N ASP A 79 5.78 3.53 -11.74
CA ASP A 79 4.47 2.89 -11.74
C ASP A 79 3.84 2.72 -10.35
N ASP A 80 4.69 2.76 -9.34
CA ASP A 80 4.30 2.94 -7.97
C ASP A 80 3.48 4.23 -7.72
N LEU A 81 3.49 5.21 -8.63
CA LEU A 81 2.72 6.46 -8.48
C LEU A 81 1.36 6.47 -9.22
N LEU A 82 0.94 5.37 -9.87
CA LEU A 82 -0.31 5.32 -10.67
C LEU A 82 -1.62 5.55 -9.86
N HIS A 83 -1.58 5.39 -8.55
CA HIS A 83 -2.75 5.38 -7.66
C HIS A 83 -2.30 5.68 -6.21
N PRO A 84 -3.16 5.86 -5.18
CA PRO A 84 -2.70 5.98 -3.78
C PRO A 84 -2.50 4.65 -3.02
N LEU A 85 -3.39 3.67 -3.22
CA LEU A 85 -3.40 2.41 -2.43
C LEU A 85 -2.86 1.19 -3.21
N ALA A 86 -3.44 0.93 -4.38
CA ALA A 86 -3.16 -0.19 -5.28
C ALA A 86 -2.38 0.20 -6.55
N ASN A 87 -1.05 0.24 -6.43
CA ASN A 87 -0.16 0.86 -7.42
C ASN A 87 0.83 -0.18 -8.00
N GLY A 88 1.77 0.27 -8.84
CA GLY A 88 2.77 -0.58 -9.49
C GLY A 88 2.19 -1.38 -10.65
N ASN A 89 2.99 -2.27 -11.24
CA ASN A 89 2.56 -3.05 -12.41
C ASN A 89 1.30 -3.89 -12.19
N LYS A 90 0.90 -4.18 -10.96
CA LYS A 90 -0.34 -4.91 -10.69
C LYS A 90 -1.57 -4.07 -11.08
N ALA A 91 -1.52 -2.75 -10.93
CA ALA A 91 -2.53 -1.84 -11.45
C ALA A 91 -2.54 -1.85 -12.99
N ARG A 92 -1.37 -1.72 -13.63
CA ARG A 92 -1.24 -1.79 -15.10
C ARG A 92 -1.71 -3.13 -15.69
N LYS A 93 -1.43 -4.25 -15.05
CA LYS A 93 -1.94 -5.57 -15.47
C LYS A 93 -3.46 -5.69 -15.34
N LEU A 94 -4.06 -5.05 -14.33
CA LEU A 94 -5.51 -5.02 -14.16
C LEU A 94 -6.21 -4.03 -15.12
N ASP A 95 -5.44 -3.20 -15.84
CA ASP A 95 -5.94 -2.07 -16.64
C ASP A 95 -6.88 -2.47 -17.77
N ALA A 96 -6.48 -3.43 -18.60
CA ALA A 96 -7.38 -4.05 -19.58
C ALA A 96 -8.32 -5.07 -18.94
N LEU A 97 -7.90 -5.71 -17.84
CA LEU A 97 -8.56 -6.91 -17.33
C LEU A 97 -9.93 -6.59 -16.68
N LEU A 98 -9.99 -5.61 -15.77
CA LEU A 98 -11.24 -5.32 -15.05
C LEU A 98 -12.38 -4.75 -15.92
N PRO A 99 -12.15 -3.88 -16.92
CA PRO A 99 -13.19 -3.47 -17.86
C PRO A 99 -13.77 -4.63 -18.68
N LEU A 100 -12.92 -5.58 -19.09
CA LEU A 100 -13.37 -6.80 -19.78
C LEU A 100 -14.28 -7.66 -18.88
N LEU A 101 -13.92 -7.82 -17.60
CA LEU A 101 -14.75 -8.54 -16.65
C LEU A 101 -16.12 -7.87 -16.45
N ARG A 102 -16.19 -6.54 -16.55
CA ARG A 102 -17.42 -5.76 -16.39
C ARG A 102 -18.43 -5.92 -17.55
N ARG A 103 -17.97 -6.13 -18.78
CA ARG A 103 -18.85 -6.16 -19.97
C ARG A 103 -19.70 -7.43 -20.11
N ARG A 104 -19.21 -8.60 -19.70
CA ARG A 104 -19.91 -9.90 -19.89
C ARG A 104 -21.05 -10.15 -18.89
N GLY A 105 -22.01 -9.23 -18.82
CA GLY A 105 -23.13 -9.30 -17.87
C GLY A 105 -22.74 -8.98 -16.43
N ALA A 106 -21.69 -8.20 -16.21
CA ALA A 106 -21.26 -7.74 -14.89
C ALA A 106 -21.62 -6.26 -14.66
N THR A 107 -22.89 -5.94 -14.90
CA THR A 107 -23.60 -4.75 -14.42
C THR A 107 -24.28 -5.10 -13.08
N ASP A 108 -24.54 -4.21 -12.13
CA ASP A 108 -25.02 -2.83 -12.21
C ASP A 108 -24.00 -1.70 -12.46
N VAL A 109 -24.44 -0.72 -13.24
CA VAL A 109 -23.82 0.60 -13.35
C VAL A 109 -24.66 1.63 -12.59
N VAL A 110 -24.33 1.87 -11.32
CA VAL A 110 -24.70 3.16 -10.70
C VAL A 110 -23.76 4.23 -11.22
N ARG A 111 -24.08 4.79 -12.40
CA ARG A 111 -23.49 6.05 -12.88
C ARG A 111 -23.91 7.14 -11.91
N ALA A 112 -23.03 7.51 -10.99
CA ALA A 112 -23.28 8.53 -9.96
C ALA A 112 -23.26 9.97 -10.51
N HIS A 113 -24.06 10.25 -11.55
CA HIS A 113 -24.33 11.59 -12.08
C HIS A 113 -25.80 11.74 -12.52
N ARG A 114 -26.72 11.56 -11.56
CA ARG A 114 -27.95 12.35 -11.36
C ARG A 114 -28.67 11.87 -10.09
N CYS A 115 -29.17 12.80 -9.28
CA CYS A 115 -29.86 12.49 -8.04
C CYS A 115 -31.27 11.94 -8.32
N ILE A 116 -31.50 10.66 -8.04
CA ILE A 116 -32.83 10.07 -7.87
C ILE A 116 -32.76 9.09 -6.69
N PRO A 117 -33.66 9.14 -5.69
CA PRO A 117 -33.68 8.19 -4.60
C PRO A 117 -34.29 6.86 -5.06
N LEU A 118 -33.51 5.77 -5.03
CA LEU A 118 -34.00 4.41 -5.26
C LEU A 118 -34.12 3.64 -3.94
N HIS A 119 -35.19 2.85 -3.84
CA HIS A 119 -35.66 2.21 -2.62
C HIS A 119 -34.67 1.14 -2.10
N PRO A 120 -34.39 1.04 -0.78
CA PRO A 120 -33.36 0.15 -0.24
C PRO A 120 -33.50 -1.33 -0.63
N ALA A 121 -34.72 -1.82 -0.81
CA ALA A 121 -34.99 -3.22 -1.13
C ALA A 121 -34.47 -3.67 -2.51
N LEU A 122 -34.35 -2.77 -3.49
CA LEU A 122 -33.82 -3.08 -4.83
C LEU A 122 -32.29 -3.17 -4.86
N ILE A 123 -31.61 -2.57 -3.87
CA ILE A 123 -30.13 -2.58 -3.77
C ILE A 123 -29.61 -3.96 -3.31
N THR A 124 -30.48 -4.84 -2.79
CA THR A 124 -30.06 -6.11 -2.18
C THR A 124 -30.05 -7.30 -3.16
N SER A 125 -30.69 -7.21 -4.34
CA SER A 125 -30.90 -8.36 -5.25
C SER A 125 -30.06 -8.37 -6.53
N CYS A 126 -29.48 -7.25 -6.97
CA CYS A 126 -28.84 -7.16 -8.30
C CYS A 126 -27.30 -7.28 -8.31
N PHE A 127 -26.63 -7.31 -7.15
CA PHE A 127 -25.15 -7.32 -7.07
C PHE A 127 -24.55 -8.71 -6.79
N SER A 128 -24.11 -9.44 -7.82
CA SER A 128 -23.34 -10.69 -7.60
C SER A 128 -22.24 -11.02 -8.62
N ASN A 129 -21.42 -10.02 -8.97
CA ASN A 129 -20.15 -10.26 -9.66
C ASN A 129 -19.02 -10.48 -8.64
N LEU A 130 -18.48 -11.69 -8.64
CA LEU A 130 -17.50 -12.17 -7.68
C LEU A 130 -16.20 -12.49 -8.40
N MET A 131 -15.07 -12.11 -7.81
CA MET A 131 -13.76 -12.38 -8.41
C MET A 131 -12.85 -13.07 -7.40
N VAL A 132 -12.16 -14.14 -7.81
CA VAL A 132 -11.31 -14.96 -6.95
C VAL A 132 -9.86 -14.88 -7.44
N THR A 133 -8.95 -14.54 -6.53
CA THR A 133 -7.49 -14.57 -6.78
C THR A 133 -6.74 -15.09 -5.55
N CYS A 134 -5.43 -15.31 -5.69
CA CYS A 134 -4.54 -15.72 -4.61
C CYS A 134 -3.22 -14.93 -4.57
N GLY A 135 -2.51 -15.04 -3.44
CA GLY A 135 -1.19 -14.47 -3.27
C GLY A 135 -0.49 -14.92 -1.98
N GLY A 136 0.80 -14.63 -1.86
CA GLY A 136 1.45 -14.62 -0.55
C GLY A 136 0.80 -13.65 0.45
N CYS A 137 0.96 -13.86 1.76
CA CYS A 137 0.38 -13.03 2.82
C CYS A 137 0.56 -11.50 2.65
N GLN A 138 1.68 -11.06 2.06
CA GLN A 138 1.99 -9.66 1.72
C GLN A 138 1.99 -9.44 0.18
N SER A 139 1.05 -10.04 -0.55
CA SER A 139 1.00 -9.94 -2.01
C SER A 139 0.48 -8.58 -2.48
N ALA A 140 1.33 -7.86 -3.22
CA ALA A 140 0.95 -6.65 -3.95
C ALA A 140 -0.20 -6.90 -4.92
N HIS A 141 -0.24 -8.09 -5.55
CA HIS A 141 -1.31 -8.45 -6.47
C HIS A 141 -2.64 -8.62 -5.75
N ALA A 142 -2.65 -9.33 -4.61
CA ALA A 142 -3.86 -9.53 -3.82
C ALA A 142 -4.45 -8.20 -3.32
N ALA A 143 -3.60 -7.31 -2.80
CA ALA A 143 -4.02 -5.99 -2.35
C ALA A 143 -4.50 -5.09 -3.51
N ALA A 144 -3.75 -5.05 -4.63
CA ALA A 144 -4.14 -4.24 -5.78
C ALA A 144 -5.47 -4.70 -6.38
N THR A 145 -5.62 -6.02 -6.50
CA THR A 145 -6.86 -6.68 -6.89
C THR A 145 -8.02 -6.32 -5.97
N ALA A 146 -7.83 -6.42 -4.65
CA ALA A 146 -8.88 -6.16 -3.67
C ALA A 146 -9.39 -4.72 -3.76
N VAL A 147 -8.49 -3.74 -3.86
CA VAL A 147 -8.85 -2.32 -3.99
C VAL A 147 -9.57 -2.06 -5.31
N HIS A 148 -8.95 -2.40 -6.46
CA HIS A 148 -9.51 -2.05 -7.77
C HIS A 148 -10.85 -2.75 -8.03
N CYS A 149 -11.01 -4.02 -7.64
CA CYS A 149 -12.31 -4.68 -7.71
C CYS A 149 -13.38 -3.99 -6.84
N ALA A 150 -13.03 -3.61 -5.60
CA ALA A 150 -13.97 -2.94 -4.70
C ALA A 150 -14.36 -1.53 -5.19
N GLU A 151 -13.44 -0.80 -5.81
CA GLU A 151 -13.72 0.52 -6.41
C GLU A 151 -14.54 0.41 -7.71
N TRP A 152 -14.41 -0.69 -8.45
CA TRP A 152 -15.23 -1.04 -9.62
C TRP A 152 -16.54 -1.77 -9.26
N GLY A 153 -16.90 -1.85 -7.98
CA GLY A 153 -18.18 -2.43 -7.51
C GLY A 153 -18.25 -3.96 -7.51
N MET A 154 -17.16 -4.65 -7.81
CA MET A 154 -17.04 -6.10 -7.75
C MET A 154 -16.74 -6.56 -6.31
N ARG A 155 -17.01 -7.83 -5.98
CA ARG A 155 -16.67 -8.42 -4.68
C ARG A 155 -15.42 -9.32 -4.81
N PRO A 156 -14.22 -8.85 -4.40
CA PRO A 156 -13.00 -9.66 -4.47
C PRO A 156 -12.91 -10.63 -3.29
N HIS A 157 -12.71 -11.91 -3.61
CA HIS A 157 -12.36 -13.01 -2.73
C HIS A 157 -10.87 -13.31 -2.89
N ILE A 158 -10.13 -13.29 -1.79
CA ILE A 158 -8.66 -13.32 -1.79
C ILE A 158 -8.18 -14.52 -0.98
N LEU A 159 -7.40 -15.41 -1.61
CA LEU A 159 -6.78 -16.56 -0.93
C LEU A 159 -5.31 -16.29 -0.62
N LEU A 160 -4.99 -16.02 0.65
CA LEU A 160 -3.63 -15.70 1.09
C LEU A 160 -2.89 -16.93 1.62
N ARG A 161 -1.64 -17.14 1.17
CA ARG A 161 -0.78 -18.23 1.63
C ARG A 161 -0.30 -18.01 3.07
N GLY A 162 -0.53 -19.00 3.93
CA GLY A 162 -0.07 -19.07 5.30
C GLY A 162 -1.23 -19.03 6.28
N GLU A 163 -1.00 -18.41 7.44
CA GLU A 163 -1.98 -18.14 8.49
C GLU A 163 -2.19 -16.63 8.60
N GLN A 164 -3.27 -16.22 9.26
CA GLN A 164 -3.52 -14.80 9.52
C GLN A 164 -2.49 -14.26 10.52
N PRO A 165 -1.79 -13.15 10.23
CA PRO A 165 -0.94 -12.49 11.22
C PRO A 165 -1.77 -11.93 12.38
N ASP A 166 -1.26 -12.03 13.61
CA ASP A 166 -1.88 -11.44 14.81
C ASP A 166 -2.15 -9.94 14.65
N ILE A 167 -1.22 -9.25 13.96
CA ILE A 167 -1.32 -7.82 13.61
C ILE A 167 -1.22 -7.69 12.08
N PRO A 168 -2.35 -7.54 11.38
CA PRO A 168 -2.36 -7.24 9.95
C PRO A 168 -1.68 -5.91 9.63
N THR A 169 -0.75 -5.93 8.67
CA THR A 169 0.05 -4.77 8.26
C THR A 169 0.23 -4.75 6.74
N GLY A 170 0.61 -3.60 6.17
CA GLY A 170 0.96 -3.50 4.75
C GLY A 170 -0.14 -3.97 3.79
N TYR A 171 0.22 -4.82 2.82
CA TYR A 171 -0.73 -5.38 1.86
C TYR A 171 -1.68 -6.41 2.47
N ASN A 172 -1.31 -7.06 3.58
CA ASN A 172 -2.23 -7.94 4.30
C ASN A 172 -3.43 -7.15 4.86
N LEU A 173 -3.14 -6.02 5.52
CA LEU A 173 -4.16 -5.10 6.02
C LEU A 173 -5.04 -4.54 4.89
N ILE A 174 -4.43 -4.08 3.79
CA ILE A 174 -5.19 -3.60 2.61
C ILE A 174 -6.08 -4.70 2.02
N SER A 175 -5.58 -5.94 1.93
CA SER A 175 -6.37 -7.07 1.45
C SER A 175 -7.60 -7.35 2.34
N LEU A 176 -7.46 -7.24 3.67
CA LEU A 176 -8.57 -7.37 4.63
C LEU A 176 -9.54 -6.19 4.61
N MET A 177 -9.05 -4.97 4.39
CA MET A 177 -9.89 -3.78 4.27
C MET A 177 -10.77 -3.82 3.02
N PHE A 178 -10.25 -4.31 1.90
CA PHE A 178 -10.91 -4.23 0.59
C PHE A 178 -11.48 -5.56 0.07
N GLY A 179 -10.99 -6.71 0.51
CA GLY A 179 -11.42 -8.03 0.07
C GLY A 179 -12.10 -8.90 1.13
N ASN A 180 -12.67 -10.02 0.66
CA ASN A 180 -13.09 -11.13 1.49
C ASN A 180 -11.94 -12.15 1.54
N VAL A 181 -11.14 -12.09 2.60
CA VAL A 181 -9.87 -12.84 2.70
C VAL A 181 -10.09 -14.18 3.40
N ALA A 182 -9.55 -15.25 2.81
CA ALA A 182 -9.35 -16.53 3.49
C ALA A 182 -7.87 -16.93 3.40
N TYR A 183 -7.41 -17.71 4.38
CA TYR A 183 -6.02 -18.16 4.46
C TYR A 183 -5.92 -19.64 4.06
N ALA A 184 -4.90 -19.96 3.28
CA ALA A 184 -4.64 -21.30 2.76
C ALA A 184 -3.28 -21.80 3.21
N SER A 185 -3.24 -23.04 3.70
CA SER A 185 -2.00 -23.71 4.10
C SER A 185 -1.03 -23.83 2.92
N ARG A 186 0.26 -24.00 3.21
CA ARG A 186 1.29 -24.08 2.15
C ARG A 186 1.09 -25.28 1.21
N SER A 187 0.52 -26.39 1.70
CA SER A 187 0.20 -27.56 0.88
C SER A 187 -0.96 -27.30 -0.08
N VAL A 188 -2.07 -26.72 0.40
CA VAL A 188 -3.20 -26.33 -0.46
C VAL A 188 -2.75 -25.28 -1.47
N TYR A 189 -1.94 -24.30 -1.06
CA TYR A 189 -1.39 -23.28 -1.94
C TYR A 189 -0.36 -23.82 -2.96
N ALA A 190 0.16 -25.04 -2.80
CA ALA A 190 0.99 -25.65 -3.85
C ALA A 190 0.15 -25.95 -5.11
N HIS A 191 -1.12 -26.29 -4.93
CA HIS A 191 -2.10 -26.62 -5.96
C HIS A 191 -3.04 -25.44 -6.23
N ARG A 192 -2.45 -24.28 -6.59
CA ARG A 192 -3.17 -22.99 -6.65
C ARG A 192 -4.41 -23.02 -7.54
N ASP A 193 -4.32 -23.63 -8.70
CA ASP A 193 -5.41 -23.57 -9.68
C ASP A 193 -6.62 -24.39 -9.20
N GLU A 194 -6.37 -25.56 -8.61
CA GLU A 194 -7.39 -26.38 -7.95
C GLU A 194 -8.00 -25.64 -6.73
N MET A 195 -7.15 -25.01 -5.90
CA MET A 195 -7.58 -24.21 -4.75
C MET A 195 -8.49 -23.05 -5.18
N LEU A 196 -8.09 -22.29 -6.21
CA LEU A 196 -8.86 -21.19 -6.77
C LEU A 196 -10.20 -21.67 -7.33
N TYR A 197 -10.19 -22.73 -8.14
CA TYR A 197 -11.39 -23.31 -8.74
C TYR A 197 -12.37 -23.83 -7.68
N ASN A 198 -11.88 -24.59 -6.70
CA ASN A 198 -12.70 -25.12 -5.60
C ASN A 198 -13.32 -24.01 -4.74
N HIS A 199 -12.59 -22.91 -4.50
CA HIS A 199 -13.17 -21.74 -3.81
C HIS A 199 -14.19 -21.02 -4.69
N ALA A 200 -13.87 -20.80 -5.97
CA ALA A 200 -14.77 -20.14 -6.92
C ALA A 200 -16.09 -20.91 -7.08
N ARG A 201 -16.06 -22.26 -7.13
CA ARG A 201 -17.27 -23.11 -7.15
C ARG A 201 -18.11 -22.95 -5.87
N LYS A 202 -17.47 -22.91 -4.68
CA LYS A 202 -18.17 -22.67 -3.40
C LYS A 202 -18.82 -21.27 -3.36
N VAL A 203 -18.15 -20.26 -3.92
CA VAL A 203 -18.61 -18.86 -3.97
C VAL A 203 -19.75 -18.67 -4.98
N ALA A 204 -19.69 -19.38 -6.12
CA ALA A 204 -20.71 -19.40 -7.16
C ALA A 204 -22.02 -20.04 -6.65
N GLY A 205 -21.92 -21.13 -5.89
CA GLY A 205 -23.07 -21.88 -5.40
C GLY A 205 -23.73 -22.76 -6.47
N THR A 206 -24.84 -23.40 -6.12
CA THR A 206 -25.64 -24.23 -7.02
C THR A 206 -26.25 -23.37 -8.14
N GLY A 207 -25.94 -23.69 -9.40
CA GLY A 207 -26.40 -22.94 -10.57
C GLY A 207 -25.52 -21.74 -10.97
N GLY A 208 -24.46 -21.41 -10.23
CA GLY A 208 -23.51 -20.37 -10.61
C GLY A 208 -22.48 -20.83 -11.64
N THR A 209 -21.83 -19.88 -12.33
CA THR A 209 -20.82 -20.12 -13.36
C THR A 209 -19.43 -19.70 -12.87
N VAL A 210 -18.39 -20.46 -13.21
CA VAL A 210 -16.98 -20.16 -12.92
C VAL A 210 -16.22 -20.10 -14.24
N LEU A 211 -15.43 -19.05 -14.43
CA LEU A 211 -14.63 -18.80 -15.64
C LEU A 211 -13.19 -18.44 -15.23
N TRP A 212 -12.19 -18.86 -16.00
CA TRP A 212 -10.86 -18.26 -15.91
C TRP A 212 -10.82 -16.97 -16.74
N ALA A 213 -10.01 -16.00 -16.32
CA ALA A 213 -9.81 -14.79 -17.11
C ALA A 213 -9.19 -15.10 -18.50
N ASP A 214 -8.27 -16.06 -18.59
CA ASP A 214 -7.69 -16.51 -19.87
C ASP A 214 -8.73 -17.06 -20.86
N ASP A 215 -9.84 -17.64 -20.39
CA ASP A 215 -10.90 -18.21 -21.25
C ASP A 215 -11.78 -17.12 -21.91
N ILE A 216 -11.59 -15.85 -21.55
CA ILE A 216 -12.38 -14.72 -22.05
C ILE A 216 -11.87 -14.31 -23.44
N SER A 217 -12.41 -14.98 -24.47
CA SER A 217 -12.12 -14.71 -25.89
C SER A 217 -12.61 -13.35 -26.38
N LYS A 218 -12.08 -12.92 -27.53
CA LYS A 218 -12.47 -11.70 -28.26
C LYS A 218 -13.74 -11.83 -29.11
N GLU A 219 -14.15 -13.04 -29.46
CA GLU A 219 -15.27 -13.27 -30.39
C GLU A 219 -16.62 -13.26 -29.64
N ASP A 220 -16.61 -13.61 -28.35
CA ASP A 220 -17.73 -13.39 -27.41
C ASP A 220 -18.03 -11.89 -27.12
N PHE A 221 -17.42 -10.95 -27.87
CA PHE A 221 -17.75 -9.52 -27.81
C PHE A 221 -18.96 -9.19 -28.72
N VAL A 222 -19.44 -10.16 -29.49
CA VAL A 222 -20.61 -10.07 -30.37
C VAL A 222 -21.57 -11.20 -30.00
N LEU A 223 -22.82 -10.85 -29.65
CA LEU A 223 -23.90 -11.72 -29.16
C LEU A 223 -23.76 -12.21 -27.71
N ASP A 224 -24.40 -11.46 -26.79
CA ASP A 224 -25.16 -12.08 -25.68
C ASP A 224 -26.21 -11.08 -25.13
N GLU A 225 -27.03 -10.50 -26.01
CA GLU A 225 -28.22 -9.72 -25.60
C GLU A 225 -29.44 -10.59 -25.28
N ASP A 226 -29.45 -11.90 -25.63
CA ASP A 226 -30.68 -12.71 -25.63
C ASP A 226 -30.55 -14.17 -25.12
N ASN A 227 -29.37 -14.66 -24.72
CA ASN A 227 -29.29 -15.94 -24.01
C ASN A 227 -29.68 -15.75 -22.55
N GLY A 228 -30.94 -16.07 -22.24
CA GLY A 228 -31.57 -15.89 -20.93
C GLY A 228 -30.79 -16.50 -19.76
N CYS A 229 -29.89 -15.70 -19.17
CA CYS A 229 -29.29 -15.99 -17.88
C CYS A 229 -30.37 -15.82 -16.81
N GLU A 230 -30.76 -16.91 -16.13
CA GLU A 230 -31.74 -16.86 -15.05
C GLU A 230 -31.37 -15.77 -14.02
N ILE A 231 -32.35 -14.93 -13.68
CA ILE A 231 -32.23 -13.82 -12.75
C ILE A 231 -31.89 -14.38 -11.36
N GLY A 232 -30.59 -14.47 -11.05
CA GLY A 232 -30.08 -15.01 -9.79
C GLY A 232 -28.80 -15.84 -9.88
N SER A 233 -28.37 -16.28 -11.07
CA SER A 233 -27.12 -17.06 -11.21
C SER A 233 -25.87 -16.18 -10.99
N ARG A 234 -24.98 -16.62 -10.08
CA ARG A 234 -23.73 -15.91 -9.77
C ARG A 234 -22.63 -16.27 -10.76
N ARG A 235 -21.99 -15.26 -11.35
CA ARG A 235 -20.77 -15.41 -12.15
C ARG A 235 -19.54 -15.14 -11.30
N VAL A 236 -18.57 -16.06 -11.32
CA VAL A 236 -17.31 -15.95 -10.60
C VAL A 236 -16.14 -16.05 -11.58
N VAL A 237 -15.30 -15.02 -11.63
CA VAL A 237 -14.11 -15.04 -12.48
C VAL A 237 -12.87 -15.31 -11.62
N ILE A 238 -11.98 -16.18 -12.11
CA ILE A 238 -10.68 -16.45 -11.50
C ILE A 238 -9.59 -15.66 -12.23
N ILE A 239 -8.80 -14.90 -11.47
CA ILE A 239 -7.58 -14.22 -11.95
C ILE A 239 -6.37 -14.94 -11.34
N LYS A 240 -5.39 -15.29 -12.17
CA LYS A 240 -4.18 -16.02 -11.74
C LYS A 240 -3.25 -15.14 -10.91
N GLU A 241 -2.45 -15.76 -10.03
CA GLU A 241 -1.51 -15.02 -9.17
C GLU A 241 -0.62 -14.08 -9.98
N GLY A 242 -0.51 -12.83 -9.50
CA GLY A 242 0.30 -11.80 -10.14
C GLY A 242 -0.33 -11.14 -11.36
N ALA A 243 -1.63 -11.41 -11.63
CA ALA A 243 -2.29 -11.21 -12.92
C ALA A 243 -1.46 -11.92 -13.99
N GLY A 244 -1.55 -13.25 -13.93
CA GLY A 244 -0.84 -14.13 -14.85
C GLY A 244 -1.47 -14.18 -16.23
N ASP A 245 -2.70 -13.68 -16.37
CA ASP A 245 -3.61 -13.93 -17.48
C ASP A 245 -3.25 -13.10 -18.73
N VAL A 246 -3.56 -13.60 -19.93
CA VAL A 246 -3.09 -13.04 -21.22
C VAL A 246 -3.54 -11.58 -21.42
N GLN A 247 -4.74 -11.21 -21.01
CA GLN A 247 -5.26 -9.85 -21.18
C GLN A 247 -4.48 -8.83 -20.32
N ALA A 248 -3.76 -9.28 -19.28
CA ALA A 248 -2.87 -8.43 -18.50
C ALA A 248 -1.68 -7.89 -19.32
N LEU A 249 -1.30 -8.57 -20.41
CA LEU A 249 -0.26 -8.10 -21.34
C LEU A 249 -0.68 -6.79 -22.02
N LEU A 250 -1.97 -6.60 -22.34
CA LEU A 250 -2.47 -5.42 -23.06
C LEU A 250 -2.18 -4.12 -22.30
N GLY A 251 -2.36 -4.11 -20.97
CA GLY A 251 -2.03 -2.96 -20.14
C GLY A 251 -0.53 -2.65 -20.16
N VAL A 252 0.33 -3.67 -20.19
CA VAL A 252 1.79 -3.49 -20.30
C VAL A 252 2.19 -3.01 -21.70
N ILE A 253 1.58 -3.51 -22.76
CA ILE A 253 1.80 -3.05 -24.14
C ILE A 253 1.37 -1.58 -24.30
N ARG A 254 0.26 -1.16 -23.66
CA ARG A 254 -0.21 0.23 -23.59
C ARG A 254 0.84 1.17 -22.95
N LEU A 255 1.61 0.70 -21.96
CA LEU A 255 2.76 1.45 -21.46
C LEU A 255 3.84 1.58 -22.53
N VAL A 256 4.24 0.50 -23.20
CA VAL A 256 5.34 0.57 -24.17
C VAL A 256 5.02 1.57 -25.27
N GLU A 257 3.77 1.60 -25.75
CA GLU A 257 3.28 2.63 -26.67
C GLU A 257 3.40 4.05 -26.06
N TYR A 258 2.98 4.26 -24.82
CA TYR A 258 3.12 5.55 -24.13
C TYR A 258 4.59 5.99 -23.99
N LEU A 259 5.47 5.10 -23.51
CA LEU A 259 6.88 5.40 -23.29
C LEU A 259 7.60 5.68 -24.60
N TYR A 260 7.35 4.91 -25.65
CA TYR A 260 7.91 5.14 -26.99
C TYR A 260 7.56 6.53 -27.53
N ASN A 261 6.37 7.05 -27.22
CA ASN A 261 5.95 8.40 -27.62
C ASN A 261 6.54 9.54 -26.76
N LEU A 262 7.27 9.25 -25.66
CA LEU A 262 8.02 10.25 -24.92
C LEU A 262 9.32 10.59 -25.65
N SER A 263 9.67 11.87 -25.73
CA SER A 263 10.93 12.32 -26.35
C SER A 263 12.17 11.63 -25.76
N SER A 264 12.14 11.32 -24.46
CA SER A 264 13.20 10.60 -23.76
C SER A 264 13.46 9.18 -24.27
N PHE A 265 12.55 8.56 -25.04
CA PHE A 265 12.75 7.22 -25.61
C PHE A 265 12.58 7.20 -27.13
N HIS A 266 11.71 8.04 -27.71
CA HIS A 266 11.51 8.15 -29.15
C HIS A 266 12.80 8.44 -29.94
N GLU A 267 13.75 9.16 -29.35
CA GLU A 267 15.02 9.54 -30.00
C GLU A 267 16.12 8.46 -29.87
N HIS A 268 15.87 7.35 -29.16
CA HIS A 268 16.85 6.29 -28.92
C HIS A 268 16.47 4.99 -29.63
N GLU A 269 17.30 4.55 -30.58
CA GLU A 269 17.10 3.27 -31.28
C GLU A 269 17.21 2.06 -30.33
N ASN A 270 18.18 2.09 -29.39
CA ASN A 270 18.44 1.00 -28.45
C ASN A 270 18.10 1.40 -27.00
N VAL A 271 17.04 0.80 -26.46
CA VAL A 271 16.64 0.89 -25.05
C VAL A 271 16.76 -0.49 -24.42
N HIS A 272 17.33 -0.57 -23.22
CA HIS A 272 17.48 -1.81 -22.46
C HIS A 272 16.63 -1.71 -21.19
N VAL A 273 15.52 -2.44 -21.21
CA VAL A 273 14.55 -2.49 -20.13
C VAL A 273 14.97 -3.52 -19.10
N VAL A 274 14.95 -3.13 -17.83
CA VAL A 274 15.25 -3.97 -16.68
C VAL A 274 13.99 -4.06 -15.81
N VAL A 275 13.65 -5.28 -15.40
CA VAL A 275 12.43 -5.56 -14.64
C VAL A 275 12.66 -6.69 -13.63
N ASP A 276 12.14 -6.53 -12.41
CA ASP A 276 12.09 -7.62 -11.44
C ASP A 276 10.95 -8.61 -11.78
N ALA A 277 11.20 -9.91 -11.66
CA ALA A 277 10.27 -10.95 -12.09
C ALA A 277 9.80 -11.85 -10.93
N GLY A 278 8.60 -11.56 -10.43
CA GLY A 278 7.81 -12.51 -9.64
C GLY A 278 7.21 -13.61 -10.52
N THR A 279 6.23 -13.28 -11.35
CA THR A 279 5.46 -14.22 -12.22
C THR A 279 5.77 -14.09 -13.71
N GLY A 280 6.70 -13.21 -14.10
CA GLY A 280 7.12 -13.01 -15.49
C GLY A 280 6.20 -12.16 -16.39
N THR A 281 4.88 -12.04 -16.13
CA THR A 281 3.95 -11.36 -17.07
C THR A 281 4.36 -9.94 -17.48
N THR A 282 5.00 -9.18 -16.59
CA THR A 282 5.44 -7.81 -16.90
C THR A 282 6.57 -7.80 -17.92
N ALA A 283 7.60 -8.65 -17.72
CA ALA A 283 8.71 -8.77 -18.66
C ALA A 283 8.25 -9.23 -20.05
N VAL A 284 7.39 -10.25 -20.09
CA VAL A 284 6.82 -10.75 -21.35
C VAL A 284 5.95 -9.69 -22.04
N GLY A 285 5.16 -8.92 -21.28
CA GLY A 285 4.36 -7.82 -21.83
C GLY A 285 5.20 -6.65 -22.36
N LEU A 286 6.31 -6.32 -21.70
CA LEU A 286 7.28 -5.32 -22.17
C LEU A 286 7.95 -5.77 -23.48
N ALA A 287 8.41 -7.03 -23.53
CA ALA A 287 9.08 -7.58 -24.70
C ALA A 287 8.12 -7.73 -25.89
N LEU A 288 6.91 -8.27 -25.68
CA LEU A 288 5.87 -8.30 -26.70
C LEU A 288 5.48 -6.90 -27.17
N GLY A 289 5.36 -5.92 -26.26
CA GLY A 289 5.06 -4.54 -26.63
C GLY A 289 6.12 -3.93 -27.53
N ALA A 290 7.40 -4.15 -27.22
CA ALA A 290 8.52 -3.71 -28.06
C ALA A 290 8.47 -4.35 -29.45
N VAL A 291 8.34 -5.68 -29.51
CA VAL A 291 8.26 -6.45 -30.76
C VAL A 291 7.08 -5.99 -31.62
N CYS A 292 5.87 -5.87 -31.05
CA CYS A 292 4.67 -5.51 -31.81
C CYS A 292 4.67 -4.06 -32.31
N LEU A 293 5.47 -3.18 -31.70
CA LEU A 293 5.70 -1.80 -32.14
C LEU A 293 6.94 -1.65 -33.05
N GLY A 294 7.67 -2.73 -33.33
CA GLY A 294 8.89 -2.73 -34.15
C GLY A 294 10.09 -2.05 -33.48
N LEU A 295 10.15 -2.05 -32.15
CA LEU A 295 11.21 -1.41 -31.38
C LEU A 295 12.37 -2.37 -31.13
N HIS A 296 13.60 -1.88 -31.24
CA HIS A 296 14.83 -2.64 -30.94
C HIS A 296 15.11 -2.74 -29.43
N TRP A 297 14.07 -2.68 -28.59
CA TRP A 297 14.23 -2.69 -27.13
C TRP A 297 14.52 -4.11 -26.64
N ARG A 298 15.51 -4.25 -25.76
CA ARG A 298 15.83 -5.50 -25.06
C ARG A 298 15.19 -5.51 -23.69
N VAL A 299 14.79 -6.67 -23.18
CA VAL A 299 14.18 -6.81 -21.85
C VAL A 299 14.93 -7.86 -21.04
N THR A 300 15.59 -7.43 -19.98
CA THR A 300 16.23 -8.29 -18.98
C THR A 300 15.35 -8.40 -17.74
N ALA A 301 15.05 -9.62 -17.35
CA ALA A 301 14.17 -9.94 -16.22
C ALA A 301 14.94 -10.64 -15.11
N VAL A 302 15.05 -9.99 -13.96
CA VAL A 302 15.75 -10.54 -12.79
C VAL A 302 14.82 -11.52 -12.06
N MET A 303 15.15 -12.81 -12.14
CA MET A 303 14.37 -13.90 -11.56
C MET A 303 14.37 -13.85 -10.03
N LEU A 304 13.18 -13.88 -9.42
CA LEU A 304 13.04 -13.78 -7.95
C LEU A 304 12.54 -15.05 -7.27
N ALA A 305 11.62 -15.78 -7.91
CA ALA A 305 10.72 -16.69 -7.20
C ALA A 305 10.76 -18.16 -7.66
N ASP A 306 11.12 -18.42 -8.91
CA ASP A 306 11.08 -19.77 -9.50
C ASP A 306 12.30 -20.05 -10.40
N THR A 307 12.36 -21.22 -11.05
CA THR A 307 13.49 -21.63 -11.91
C THR A 307 13.41 -21.04 -13.33
N LEU A 308 14.55 -20.98 -14.01
CA LEU A 308 14.68 -20.49 -15.38
C LEU A 308 13.76 -21.24 -16.36
N GLU A 309 13.64 -22.55 -16.21
CA GLU A 309 12.80 -23.42 -17.05
C GLU A 309 11.33 -22.97 -16.95
N ARG A 310 10.85 -22.73 -15.73
CA ARG A 310 9.47 -22.29 -15.49
C ARG A 310 9.19 -20.87 -15.98
N TYR A 311 10.17 -19.96 -15.92
CA TYR A 311 10.01 -18.64 -16.53
C TYR A 311 9.91 -18.74 -18.06
N LYS A 312 10.75 -19.59 -18.69
CA LYS A 312 10.67 -19.87 -20.15
C LYS A 312 9.38 -20.59 -20.55
N GLU A 313 8.92 -21.57 -19.78
CA GLU A 313 7.61 -22.20 -19.98
C GLU A 313 6.47 -21.17 -19.86
N ARG A 314 6.54 -20.28 -18.86
CA ARG A 314 5.52 -19.25 -18.65
C ARG A 314 5.49 -18.23 -19.78
N GLU A 315 6.65 -17.82 -20.27
CA GLU A 315 6.82 -16.97 -21.45
C GLU A 315 6.21 -17.63 -22.70
N LYS A 316 6.55 -18.89 -22.98
CA LYS A 316 5.98 -19.65 -24.11
C LYS A 316 4.46 -19.78 -24.03
N SER A 317 3.90 -20.02 -22.83
CA SER A 317 2.45 -20.02 -22.60
C SER A 317 1.85 -18.65 -22.92
N LEU A 318 2.37 -17.56 -22.32
CA LEU A 318 1.86 -16.21 -22.52
C LEU A 318 1.91 -15.75 -23.98
N ILE A 319 2.98 -16.09 -24.71
CA ILE A 319 3.10 -15.80 -26.14
C ILE A 319 2.08 -16.62 -26.94
N SER A 320 1.89 -17.90 -26.61
CA SER A 320 0.88 -18.77 -27.24
C SER A 320 -0.54 -18.26 -27.02
N ASP A 321 -0.86 -17.83 -25.80
CA ASP A 321 -2.18 -17.31 -25.46
C ASP A 321 -2.41 -15.92 -26.08
N PHE A 322 -1.36 -15.08 -26.18
CA PHE A 322 -1.42 -13.80 -26.88
C PHE A 322 -1.59 -13.95 -28.39
N LYS A 323 -0.99 -14.99 -29.01
CA LYS A 323 -1.27 -15.39 -30.40
C LYS A 323 -2.75 -15.68 -30.61
N LYS A 324 -3.38 -16.46 -29.71
CA LYS A 324 -4.84 -16.74 -29.76
C LYS A 324 -5.65 -15.45 -29.64
N LEU A 325 -5.34 -14.60 -28.66
CA LEU A 325 -6.04 -13.33 -28.41
C LEU A 325 -5.98 -12.35 -29.60
N CYS A 326 -4.96 -12.44 -30.45
CA CYS A 326 -4.78 -11.59 -31.62
C CYS A 326 -5.28 -12.20 -32.94
N HIS A 327 -5.67 -13.49 -32.95
CA HIS A 327 -6.14 -14.22 -34.13
C HIS A 327 -5.23 -14.01 -35.37
N ASN A 328 -5.79 -13.88 -36.57
CA ASN A 328 -5.06 -13.73 -37.84
C ASN A 328 -4.10 -12.52 -37.88
N ASN A 329 -4.32 -11.51 -37.04
CA ASN A 329 -3.55 -10.27 -37.04
C ASN A 329 -2.17 -10.42 -36.40
N TYR A 330 -1.89 -11.52 -35.70
CA TYR A 330 -0.62 -11.72 -34.99
C TYR A 330 0.60 -11.67 -35.93
N HIS A 331 0.51 -12.26 -37.12
CA HIS A 331 1.59 -12.25 -38.11
C HIS A 331 1.88 -10.83 -38.65
N GLU A 332 0.86 -9.98 -38.76
CA GLU A 332 1.07 -8.57 -39.11
C GLU A 332 1.74 -7.79 -37.96
N MET A 333 1.42 -8.14 -36.70
CA MET A 333 1.93 -7.48 -35.50
C MET A 333 3.41 -7.76 -35.23
N VAL A 334 3.85 -9.00 -35.42
CA VAL A 334 5.21 -9.44 -35.08
C VAL A 334 6.14 -9.57 -36.30
N GLY A 335 5.57 -9.69 -37.51
CA GLY A 335 6.31 -9.88 -38.75
C GLY A 335 6.86 -11.30 -38.94
N GLU A 336 7.62 -11.51 -40.03
CA GLU A 336 8.33 -12.78 -40.32
C GLU A 336 9.60 -12.97 -39.48
N ASN A 337 9.92 -12.04 -38.58
CA ASN A 337 11.05 -12.18 -37.67
C ASN A 337 10.83 -13.41 -36.78
N ASP A 338 11.66 -14.42 -36.97
CA ASP A 338 11.64 -15.64 -36.18
C ASP A 338 11.80 -15.28 -34.69
N ILE A 339 10.74 -15.56 -33.92
CA ILE A 339 10.75 -15.33 -32.48
C ILE A 339 11.71 -16.37 -31.90
N GLY A 340 12.96 -15.96 -31.69
CA GLY A 340 13.98 -16.81 -31.09
C GLY A 340 13.52 -17.40 -29.74
N ASP A 341 14.26 -18.39 -29.24
CA ASP A 341 13.88 -19.24 -28.10
C ASP A 341 13.39 -18.52 -26.82
N SER A 342 13.71 -17.22 -26.68
CA SER A 342 13.34 -16.34 -25.56
C SER A 342 13.21 -14.90 -26.10
N LEU A 343 12.10 -14.20 -25.82
CA LEU A 343 11.96 -12.74 -26.01
C LEU A 343 12.53 -11.95 -24.82
N VAL A 344 12.55 -12.57 -23.64
CA VAL A 344 13.08 -12.02 -22.40
C VAL A 344 14.43 -12.66 -22.08
N GLU A 345 15.41 -11.83 -21.71
CA GLU A 345 16.68 -12.27 -21.13
C GLU A 345 16.49 -12.50 -19.62
N TRP A 346 16.30 -13.76 -19.24
CA TRP A 346 16.13 -14.16 -17.84
C TRP A 346 17.49 -14.28 -17.13
N VAL A 347 17.70 -13.45 -16.10
CA VAL A 347 18.97 -13.45 -15.33
C VAL A 347 18.73 -13.81 -13.87
N GLU A 348 19.70 -14.49 -13.25
CA GLU A 348 19.70 -14.69 -11.81
C GLU A 348 20.03 -13.38 -11.08
N ARG A 349 19.57 -13.26 -9.84
CA ARG A 349 19.96 -12.15 -8.98
C ARG A 349 21.43 -12.30 -8.53
N PHE A 350 22.20 -11.19 -8.55
CA PHE A 350 23.60 -11.12 -8.06
C PHE A 350 23.87 -11.79 -6.71
N SER A 351 22.88 -11.81 -5.81
CA SER A 351 22.91 -12.56 -4.56
C SER A 351 21.79 -13.62 -4.51
N PRO A 352 22.04 -14.83 -5.06
CA PRO A 352 21.04 -15.91 -5.12
C PRO A 352 20.54 -16.33 -3.74
N ARG A 353 19.24 -16.56 -3.62
CA ARG A 353 18.59 -16.97 -2.37
C ARG A 353 17.17 -17.50 -2.58
N ARG A 354 16.63 -18.14 -1.53
CA ARG A 354 15.20 -18.46 -1.46
C ARG A 354 14.35 -17.20 -1.36
N PHE A 355 13.30 -17.14 -2.17
CA PHE A 355 12.32 -16.06 -2.13
C PHE A 355 11.71 -15.87 -0.72
N GLY A 356 11.53 -14.61 -0.33
CA GLY A 356 11.13 -14.19 1.02
C GLY A 356 12.29 -13.96 2.01
N LYS A 357 13.53 -14.38 1.68
CA LYS A 357 14.70 -14.10 2.52
C LYS A 357 15.28 -12.71 2.20
N VAL A 358 15.60 -11.94 3.24
CA VAL A 358 16.40 -10.71 3.18
C VAL A 358 17.80 -11.03 3.69
N LEU A 359 18.83 -10.47 3.05
CA LEU A 359 20.24 -10.63 3.42
C LEU A 359 20.73 -9.43 4.25
N ASN A 360 21.80 -9.64 5.00
CA ASN A 360 22.43 -8.57 5.78
C ASN A 360 22.93 -7.46 4.85
N GLY A 361 22.73 -6.20 5.26
CA GLY A 361 23.13 -5.03 4.48
C GLY A 361 22.06 -4.50 3.50
N GLU A 362 21.19 -5.35 2.94
CA GLU A 362 20.24 -4.92 1.90
C GLU A 362 19.25 -3.84 2.36
N ILE A 363 18.79 -3.91 3.62
CA ILE A 363 17.92 -2.87 4.22
C ILE A 363 18.68 -1.54 4.35
N ALA A 364 19.99 -1.57 4.65
CA ALA A 364 20.81 -0.38 4.71
C ALA A 364 21.06 0.22 3.32
N LEU A 365 21.27 -0.64 2.30
CA LEU A 365 21.38 -0.22 0.90
C LEU A 365 20.08 0.42 0.39
N CYS A 366 18.92 -0.20 0.63
CA CYS A 366 17.61 0.39 0.29
C CYS A 366 17.42 1.75 0.96
N ARG A 367 17.80 1.88 2.24
CA ARG A 367 17.76 3.16 2.98
C ARG A 367 18.68 4.21 2.38
N GLN A 368 19.91 3.85 2.00
CA GLN A 368 20.86 4.76 1.37
C GLN A 368 20.32 5.28 0.03
N ILE A 369 19.82 4.39 -0.84
CA ILE A 369 19.25 4.79 -2.13
C ILE A 369 18.06 5.73 -1.92
N ALA A 370 17.18 5.43 -0.96
CA ALA A 370 16.06 6.30 -0.59
C ALA A 370 16.50 7.69 -0.13
N GLN A 371 17.52 7.77 0.73
CA GLN A 371 18.10 9.04 1.19
C GLN A 371 18.75 9.85 0.06
N GLN A 372 19.31 9.18 -0.94
CA GLN A 372 20.01 9.81 -2.07
C GLN A 372 19.10 10.23 -3.23
N THR A 373 17.97 9.54 -3.43
CA THR A 373 17.14 9.68 -4.64
C THR A 373 15.69 10.08 -4.36
N GLY A 374 15.22 9.93 -3.12
CA GLY A 374 13.79 9.99 -2.79
C GLY A 374 12.96 8.81 -3.34
N ILE A 375 13.61 7.83 -4.00
CA ILE A 375 12.99 6.58 -4.44
C ILE A 375 13.30 5.55 -3.36
N LEU A 376 12.27 5.14 -2.62
CA LEU A 376 12.36 4.02 -1.69
C LEU A 376 12.50 2.70 -2.47
N LEU A 377 13.02 1.65 -1.82
CA LEU A 377 13.14 0.32 -2.41
C LEU A 377 12.81 -0.76 -1.39
N ASP A 378 12.46 -1.94 -1.90
CA ASP A 378 12.33 -3.14 -1.10
C ASP A 378 13.39 -4.19 -1.48
N PRO A 379 13.96 -4.92 -0.50
CA PRO A 379 15.01 -5.90 -0.76
C PRO A 379 14.49 -7.16 -1.47
N MET A 380 13.18 -7.37 -1.56
CA MET A 380 12.59 -8.57 -2.15
C MET A 380 12.41 -8.49 -3.66
N TYR A 381 11.99 -7.33 -4.17
CA TYR A 381 11.69 -7.09 -5.58
C TYR A 381 12.59 -6.00 -6.16
N THR A 382 12.33 -4.73 -5.81
CA THR A 382 12.84 -3.59 -6.57
C THR A 382 14.35 -3.38 -6.45
N LEU A 383 14.97 -3.80 -5.34
CA LEU A 383 16.42 -3.78 -5.21
C LEU A 383 17.12 -4.64 -6.28
N ALA A 384 16.56 -5.79 -6.64
CA ALA A 384 17.17 -6.68 -7.64
C ALA A 384 17.20 -6.05 -9.04
N GLY A 385 16.10 -5.39 -9.43
CA GLY A 385 16.03 -4.62 -10.67
C GLY A 385 16.94 -3.38 -10.65
N TRP A 386 17.07 -2.71 -9.50
CA TRP A 386 17.99 -1.57 -9.33
C TRP A 386 19.45 -1.99 -9.49
N GLU A 387 19.88 -3.07 -8.84
CA GLU A 387 21.23 -3.63 -8.97
C GLU A 387 21.55 -3.93 -10.44
N GLN A 388 20.62 -4.57 -11.18
CA GLN A 388 20.81 -4.92 -12.60
C GLN A 388 20.81 -3.69 -13.52
N ALA A 389 19.99 -2.67 -13.22
CA ALA A 389 19.98 -1.42 -13.98
C ALA A 389 21.28 -0.62 -13.79
N VAL A 390 21.87 -0.65 -12.59
CA VAL A 390 23.17 -0.02 -12.32
C VAL A 390 24.30 -0.75 -13.07
N ASP A 391 24.32 -2.08 -13.05
CA ASP A 391 25.34 -2.90 -13.73
C ASP A 391 25.35 -2.65 -15.24
N LEU A 392 24.19 -2.76 -15.91
CA LEU A 392 24.05 -2.50 -17.35
C LEU A 392 24.42 -1.06 -17.73
N CYS A 393 24.00 -0.09 -16.92
CA CYS A 393 24.26 1.33 -17.12
C CYS A 393 25.75 1.69 -17.02
N VAL A 394 26.48 1.03 -16.12
CA VAL A 394 27.94 1.18 -15.98
C VAL A 394 28.70 0.38 -17.04
N GLY A 395 28.15 -0.75 -17.49
CA GLY A 395 28.75 -1.61 -18.52
C GLY A 395 28.67 -1.09 -19.95
N ASP A 396 27.57 -0.44 -20.35
CA ASP A 396 27.39 0.14 -21.68
C ASP A 396 26.80 1.56 -21.64
N SER A 397 27.65 2.56 -21.87
CA SER A 397 27.27 3.97 -21.90
C SER A 397 26.55 4.42 -23.17
N ARG A 398 26.39 3.57 -24.19
CA ARG A 398 25.66 3.88 -25.43
C ARG A 398 24.20 3.45 -25.39
N THR A 399 23.86 2.49 -24.54
CA THR A 399 22.53 1.91 -24.46
C THR A 399 21.70 2.61 -23.39
N LYS A 400 20.47 3.02 -23.72
CA LYS A 400 19.60 3.70 -22.76
C LYS A 400 18.95 2.69 -21.81
N VAL A 401 19.39 2.65 -20.56
CA VAL A 401 18.82 1.74 -19.55
C VAL A 401 17.55 2.31 -18.93
N MET A 402 16.51 1.48 -18.81
CA MET A 402 15.22 1.81 -18.21
C MET A 402 14.80 0.75 -17.18
N LEU A 403 14.62 1.14 -15.92
CA LEU A 403 14.06 0.30 -14.87
C LEU A 403 12.53 0.49 -14.80
N ASP A 404 11.76 -0.58 -15.04
CA ASP A 404 10.31 -0.61 -14.79
C ASP A 404 10.08 -0.81 -13.28
N TYR A 405 9.80 0.28 -12.54
CA TYR A 405 9.76 0.26 -11.07
C TYR A 405 8.41 -0.22 -10.56
N ASN A 406 8.40 -1.45 -10.05
CA ASN A 406 7.24 -2.29 -10.22
C ASN A 406 6.43 -2.64 -8.97
N VAL A 407 6.96 -2.36 -7.77
CA VAL A 407 6.37 -2.82 -6.51
C VAL A 407 6.54 -1.77 -5.41
N LEU A 408 5.43 -1.22 -4.90
CA LEU A 408 5.39 -0.30 -3.75
C LEU A 408 5.31 -1.07 -2.41
N GLY A 409 6.05 -2.19 -2.32
CA GLY A 409 5.67 -3.33 -1.47
C GLY A 409 6.44 -3.51 -0.17
N GLY A 410 7.71 -3.15 -0.12
CA GLY A 410 8.46 -3.09 1.14
C GLY A 410 8.07 -1.91 2.01
N GLU A 411 7.64 -0.81 1.39
CA GLU A 411 7.50 0.49 2.05
C GLU A 411 6.28 0.54 2.97
N LYS A 412 5.12 0.05 2.49
CA LYS A 412 3.95 -0.14 3.36
C LYS A 412 4.23 -1.18 4.45
N ASN A 413 5.11 -2.17 4.21
CA ASN A 413 5.58 -3.06 5.25
C ASN A 413 6.49 -2.35 6.28
N MET A 414 7.28 -1.33 5.92
CA MET A 414 8.06 -0.54 6.88
C MET A 414 7.19 0.45 7.66
N LEU A 415 6.29 1.18 6.99
CA LEU A 415 5.36 2.14 7.61
C LEU A 415 4.49 1.49 8.70
N PHE A 416 4.10 0.22 8.53
CA PHE A 416 3.28 -0.50 9.50
C PHE A 416 4.04 -1.48 10.42
N ARG A 417 5.35 -1.74 10.24
CA ARG A 417 6.09 -2.69 11.10
C ARG A 417 6.59 -2.11 12.43
N ASN A 418 6.64 -0.79 12.59
CA ASN A 418 7.29 -0.15 13.74
C ASN A 418 6.58 -0.31 15.10
N ASN A 419 5.44 -1.01 15.18
CA ASN A 419 4.70 -1.23 16.43
C ASN A 419 4.87 -2.64 17.04
N ALA A 420 5.70 -3.52 16.47
CA ALA A 420 5.76 -4.94 16.88
C ALA A 420 7.15 -5.47 17.32
N THR A 421 8.16 -4.60 17.45
CA THR A 421 9.44 -4.95 18.08
C THR A 421 9.63 -4.14 19.35
N LYS A 422 9.82 -4.82 20.49
CA LYS A 422 10.30 -4.19 21.73
C LYS A 422 11.53 -3.32 21.42
N PRO A 423 11.60 -2.07 21.91
CA PRO A 423 12.79 -1.25 21.73
C PRO A 423 13.90 -1.81 22.62
N ASN A 424 14.81 -2.60 22.04
CA ASN A 424 16.08 -2.91 22.70
C ASN A 424 17.01 -1.71 22.50
N ASN A 425 17.24 -0.99 23.60
CA ASN A 425 18.35 -0.07 23.93
C ASN A 425 18.83 0.90 22.84
N GLY A 426 18.68 2.19 23.14
CA GLY A 426 19.28 3.27 22.37
C GLY A 426 18.22 4.18 21.76
N THR A 427 17.85 5.23 22.51
CA THR A 427 16.88 6.26 22.13
C THR A 427 17.31 7.04 20.89
N LEU A 428 17.10 6.46 19.71
CA LEU A 428 17.17 7.16 18.44
C LEU A 428 16.03 8.18 18.38
N ARG A 429 16.33 9.40 18.84
CA ARG A 429 15.65 10.61 18.37
C ARG A 429 15.91 10.77 16.88
N TYR A 430 15.17 10.00 16.09
CA TYR A 430 15.09 10.20 14.66
C TYR A 430 14.58 11.62 14.42
N GLY A 431 15.47 12.48 13.92
CA GLY A 431 15.10 13.70 13.21
C GLY A 431 14.38 13.32 11.93
N TRP A 432 13.12 12.92 12.05
CA TRP A 432 12.26 12.53 10.96
C TRP A 432 12.00 13.73 10.04
N GLN A 433 12.82 13.90 9.00
CA GLN A 433 12.46 14.68 7.81
C GLN A 433 11.39 13.92 6.98
N VAL A 434 10.25 13.60 7.60
CA VAL A 434 9.06 13.10 6.89
C VAL A 434 8.37 14.25 6.13
N GLY A 435 8.74 15.50 6.46
CA GLY A 435 8.35 16.69 5.72
C GLY A 435 6.84 16.90 5.71
N LEU A 436 6.35 17.60 4.68
CA LEU A 436 4.90 17.82 4.50
C LEU A 436 4.16 16.57 3.99
N ILE A 437 4.85 15.49 3.64
CA ILE A 437 4.23 14.26 3.10
C ILE A 437 3.41 13.53 4.18
N ALA A 438 3.86 13.56 5.44
CA ALA A 438 3.08 13.02 6.58
C ALA A 438 1.66 13.61 6.68
N ILE A 439 1.44 14.84 6.21
CA ILE A 439 0.12 15.48 6.20
C ILE A 439 -0.80 14.72 5.25
N ASN A 440 -0.31 14.37 4.05
CA ASN A 440 -1.06 13.56 3.09
C ASN A 440 -1.28 12.13 3.60
N ASP A 441 -0.29 11.51 4.23
CA ASP A 441 -0.44 10.17 4.83
C ASP A 441 -1.52 10.17 5.92
N GLY A 442 -1.51 11.17 6.81
CA GLY A 442 -2.53 11.39 7.82
C GLY A 442 -3.93 11.58 7.22
N LEU A 443 -4.06 12.42 6.19
CA LEU A 443 -5.33 12.63 5.47
C LEU A 443 -5.83 11.36 4.78
N VAL A 444 -4.94 10.55 4.18
CA VAL A 444 -5.28 9.28 3.55
C VAL A 444 -5.74 8.26 4.58
N LEU A 445 -5.03 8.11 5.70
CA LEU A 445 -5.41 7.22 6.81
C LEU A 445 -6.76 7.63 7.41
N ARG A 446 -6.95 8.93 7.70
CA ARG A 446 -8.22 9.52 8.14
C ARG A 446 -9.37 9.20 7.20
N SER A 447 -9.16 9.32 5.88
CA SER A 447 -10.18 8.99 4.89
C SER A 447 -10.62 7.52 4.92
N GLN A 448 -9.79 6.60 5.43
CA GLN A 448 -10.18 5.19 5.55
C GLN A 448 -11.25 4.97 6.61
N ILE A 449 -11.34 5.80 7.65
CA ILE A 449 -12.33 5.68 8.73
C ILE A 449 -13.75 5.70 8.13
N SER A 450 -14.05 6.70 7.30
CA SER A 450 -15.35 6.81 6.62
C SER A 450 -15.59 5.68 5.60
N ARG A 451 -14.54 5.20 4.91
CA ARG A 451 -14.63 4.04 4.00
C ARG A 451 -14.97 2.75 4.77
N ILE A 452 -14.36 2.53 5.94
CA ILE A 452 -14.63 1.39 6.84
C ILE A 452 -16.08 1.44 7.33
N PHE A 453 -16.55 2.58 7.84
CA PHE A 453 -17.94 2.71 8.30
C PHE A 453 -18.93 2.51 7.15
N ARG A 454 -18.69 3.12 5.98
CA ARG A 454 -19.56 2.94 4.81
C ARG A 454 -19.60 1.49 4.31
N ARG A 455 -18.53 0.72 4.49
CA ARG A 455 -18.44 -0.69 4.08
C ARG A 455 -19.14 -1.63 5.06
N TYR A 456 -18.85 -1.50 6.35
CA TYR A 456 -19.28 -2.48 7.36
C TYR A 456 -20.52 -2.07 8.17
N PHE A 457 -20.77 -0.76 8.29
CA PHE A 457 -21.78 -0.21 9.19
C PHE A 457 -22.92 0.53 8.49
N ARG A 458 -22.84 0.86 7.20
CA ARG A 458 -23.88 1.61 6.44
C ARG A 458 -25.31 1.07 6.57
N GLY A 459 -25.48 -0.23 6.79
CA GLY A 459 -26.80 -0.88 6.99
C GLY A 459 -27.24 -0.99 8.45
N LYS A 460 -26.51 -0.39 9.40
CA LYS A 460 -26.83 -0.34 10.83
C LYS A 460 -27.54 0.97 11.16
N SER A 461 -28.47 0.94 12.10
CA SER A 461 -29.17 2.13 12.60
C SER A 461 -28.20 3.21 13.09
N TYR A 462 -27.18 2.80 13.85
CA TYR A 462 -26.16 3.64 14.46
C TYR A 462 -25.01 4.08 13.52
N TYR A 463 -25.20 3.98 12.20
CA TYR A 463 -24.16 4.34 11.21
C TYR A 463 -23.78 5.83 11.24
N VAL A 464 -24.79 6.69 11.35
CA VAL A 464 -24.61 8.15 11.36
C VAL A 464 -23.97 8.55 12.69
N ASP A 465 -24.44 8.01 13.80
CA ASP A 465 -23.90 8.28 15.13
C ASP A 465 -22.42 7.88 15.26
N LEU A 466 -21.99 6.78 14.62
CA LEU A 466 -20.56 6.42 14.55
C LEU A 466 -19.73 7.40 13.71
N LEU A 467 -20.26 7.92 12.60
CA LEU A 467 -19.56 8.95 11.82
C LEU A 467 -19.39 10.24 12.63
N ASP A 468 -20.46 10.71 13.25
CA ASP A 468 -20.47 11.95 14.02
C ASP A 468 -19.60 11.84 15.28
N LEU A 469 -19.67 10.71 16.00
CA LEU A 469 -18.80 10.41 17.14
C LEU A 469 -17.30 10.46 16.77
N PHE A 470 -16.91 9.85 15.64
CA PHE A 470 -15.51 9.87 15.21
C PHE A 470 -15.06 11.25 14.70
N ASN A 471 -15.91 11.97 13.98
CA ASN A 471 -15.61 13.34 13.53
C ASN A 471 -15.41 14.28 14.72
N GLU A 472 -16.28 14.19 15.74
CA GLU A 472 -16.21 15.01 16.95
C GLU A 472 -14.98 14.66 17.82
N VAL A 473 -14.69 13.37 18.03
CA VAL A 473 -13.49 12.96 18.78
C VAL A 473 -12.20 13.27 18.01
N GLU A 474 -12.19 13.18 16.67
CA GLU A 474 -11.08 13.65 15.85
C GLU A 474 -10.86 15.16 16.02
N PHE A 475 -11.93 15.96 15.97
CA PHE A 475 -11.85 17.41 16.18
C PHE A 475 -11.33 17.77 17.57
N GLN A 476 -11.82 17.11 18.62
CA GLN A 476 -11.34 17.27 19.99
C GLN A 476 -9.84 16.92 20.09
N THR A 477 -9.44 15.77 19.57
CA THR A 477 -8.05 15.26 19.64
C THR A 477 -7.07 16.16 18.89
N THR A 478 -7.42 16.57 17.67
CA THR A 478 -6.58 17.47 16.85
C THR A 478 -6.49 18.88 17.45
N SER A 479 -7.56 19.36 18.08
CA SER A 479 -7.57 20.63 18.82
C SER A 479 -6.70 20.55 20.09
N GLY A 480 -6.73 19.43 20.83
CA GLY A 480 -5.82 19.19 21.95
C GLY A 480 -4.35 19.17 21.53
N GLN A 481 -4.05 18.52 20.41
CA GLN A 481 -2.71 18.49 19.82
C GLN A 481 -2.24 19.89 19.36
N LEU A 482 -3.13 20.72 18.81
CA LEU A 482 -2.83 22.11 18.46
C LEU A 482 -2.56 22.96 19.70
N LEU A 483 -3.37 22.82 20.75
CA LEU A 483 -3.19 23.52 22.04
C LEU A 483 -1.83 23.21 22.68
N ASP A 484 -1.39 21.95 22.63
CA ASP A 484 -0.08 21.50 23.10
C ASP A 484 1.08 22.20 22.36
N GLN A 485 0.99 22.21 21.03
CA GLN A 485 2.00 22.82 20.14
C GLN A 485 2.13 24.34 20.34
N ILE A 486 1.02 25.07 20.46
CA ILE A 486 1.08 26.53 20.67
C ILE A 486 1.53 26.90 22.09
N THR A 487 1.10 26.15 23.11
CA THR A 487 1.44 26.43 24.51
C THR A 487 2.93 26.22 24.79
N THR A 488 3.57 25.29 24.06
CA THR A 488 5.02 25.04 24.11
C THR A 488 5.87 26.28 23.81
N ASN A 489 5.33 27.29 23.13
CA ASN A 489 6.04 28.51 22.74
C ASN A 489 5.88 29.70 23.70
N GLU A 490 4.94 29.68 24.65
CA GLU A 490 4.58 30.87 25.46
C GLU A 490 5.34 31.00 26.80
N GLY A 491 6.09 29.98 27.23
CA GLY A 491 6.93 30.01 28.44
C GLY A 491 6.21 30.08 29.80
N ARG A 492 4.97 30.61 29.86
CA ARG A 492 4.13 30.64 31.06
C ARG A 492 3.42 29.30 31.26
N LYS A 493 3.73 28.64 32.39
CA LYS A 493 3.08 27.38 32.81
C LYS A 493 1.77 27.69 33.53
N ASP A 494 0.66 27.15 33.04
CA ASP A 494 -0.67 27.25 33.64
C ASP A 494 -1.30 25.84 33.71
N LEU A 495 -1.65 25.38 34.92
CA LEU A 495 -2.23 24.07 35.15
C LEU A 495 -3.62 23.92 34.51
N ASN A 496 -4.35 25.02 34.31
CA ASN A 496 -5.63 24.99 33.60
C ASN A 496 -5.44 24.77 32.09
N LYS A 497 -4.38 25.34 31.49
CA LYS A 497 -3.98 25.03 30.11
C LYS A 497 -3.56 23.57 30.00
N TYR A 498 -2.72 23.07 30.92
CA TYR A 498 -2.32 21.66 30.96
C TYR A 498 -3.53 20.72 31.00
N ARG A 499 -4.48 20.93 31.94
CA ARG A 499 -5.68 20.10 32.04
C ARG A 499 -6.48 20.06 30.74
N ARG A 500 -6.67 21.20 30.06
CA ARG A 500 -7.37 21.27 28.77
C ARG A 500 -6.61 20.56 27.65
N ILE A 501 -5.28 20.72 27.59
CA ILE A 501 -4.45 19.99 26.62
C ILE A 501 -4.67 18.49 26.81
N VAL A 502 -4.52 17.98 28.04
CA VAL A 502 -4.67 16.56 28.36
C VAL A 502 -6.08 16.04 28.04
N GLU A 503 -7.12 16.76 28.47
CA GLU A 503 -8.53 16.43 28.21
C GLU A 503 -8.76 16.21 26.71
N TYR A 504 -8.38 17.19 25.90
CA TYR A 504 -8.64 17.17 24.46
C TYR A 504 -7.71 16.21 23.72
N LYS A 505 -6.41 16.24 24.01
CA LYS A 505 -5.36 15.47 23.31
C LYS A 505 -5.42 13.97 23.60
N THR A 506 -5.76 13.57 24.83
CA THR A 506 -5.62 12.17 25.27
C THR A 506 -6.95 11.53 25.66
N ALA A 507 -7.80 12.22 26.43
CA ALA A 507 -8.91 11.56 27.11
C ALA A 507 -10.03 11.11 26.17
N TYR A 508 -10.41 11.93 25.19
CA TYR A 508 -11.53 11.62 24.30
C TYR A 508 -11.29 10.39 23.41
N TYR A 509 -10.14 10.29 22.73
CA TYR A 509 -9.88 9.14 21.86
C TYR A 509 -9.50 7.86 22.63
N SER A 510 -8.83 7.99 23.78
CA SER A 510 -8.30 6.83 24.52
C SER A 510 -9.33 6.17 25.43
N PHE A 511 -10.18 6.96 26.09
CA PHE A 511 -11.11 6.48 27.12
C PHE A 511 -12.57 6.60 26.70
N TYR A 512 -13.00 7.76 26.18
CA TYR A 512 -14.40 7.98 25.83
C TYR A 512 -14.81 7.21 24.57
N LEU A 513 -14.07 7.36 23.47
CA LEU A 513 -14.42 6.81 22.15
C LEU A 513 -14.68 5.30 22.15
N PRO A 514 -13.86 4.42 22.77
CA PRO A 514 -14.11 2.97 22.75
C PRO A 514 -15.43 2.58 23.46
N VAL A 515 -15.77 3.26 24.56
CA VAL A 515 -16.99 2.99 25.33
C VAL A 515 -18.21 3.58 24.61
N ALA A 516 -18.10 4.78 24.05
CA ALA A 516 -19.15 5.38 23.23
C ALA A 516 -19.48 4.53 21.99
N CYS A 517 -18.45 3.96 21.33
CA CYS A 517 -18.67 2.98 20.25
C CYS A 517 -19.45 1.76 20.75
N ALA A 518 -19.08 1.19 21.90
CA ALA A 518 -19.78 0.04 22.46
C ALA A 518 -21.26 0.35 22.75
N LEU A 519 -21.56 1.50 23.38
CA LEU A 519 -22.93 1.94 23.65
C LEU A 519 -23.77 2.05 22.36
N LEU A 520 -23.25 2.72 21.33
CA LEU A 520 -23.91 2.80 20.02
C LEU A 520 -24.15 1.42 19.39
N LEU A 521 -23.19 0.49 19.52
CA LEU A 521 -23.32 -0.89 19.04
C LEU A 521 -24.41 -1.69 19.77
N PHE A 522 -24.69 -1.36 21.04
CA PHE A 522 -25.82 -1.91 21.80
C PHE A 522 -27.16 -1.19 21.54
N GLY A 523 -27.16 -0.12 20.73
CA GLY A 523 -28.36 0.67 20.42
C GLY A 523 -28.71 1.73 21.46
N GLU A 524 -27.77 2.08 22.36
CA GLU A 524 -27.95 3.11 23.38
C GLU A 524 -27.73 4.51 22.83
N SER A 525 -28.48 5.50 23.33
CA SER A 525 -28.23 6.93 23.05
C SER A 525 -27.16 7.48 24.00
N LEU A 526 -26.11 8.09 23.45
CA LEU A 526 -24.99 8.65 24.22
C LEU A 526 -25.40 9.79 25.17
N ASP A 527 -26.51 10.49 24.89
CA ASP A 527 -27.04 11.55 25.76
C ASP A 527 -27.39 11.04 27.16
N ASN A 528 -27.86 9.79 27.26
CA ASN A 528 -28.16 9.13 28.53
C ASN A 528 -26.90 8.81 29.37
N TYR A 529 -25.71 8.95 28.78
CA TYR A 529 -24.42 8.53 29.35
C TYR A 529 -23.44 9.70 29.56
N ALA A 530 -23.95 10.94 29.68
CA ALA A 530 -23.14 12.12 29.97
C ALA A 530 -22.23 11.97 31.21
N GLN A 531 -22.73 11.33 32.27
CA GLN A 531 -21.92 11.06 33.49
C GLN A 531 -20.79 10.05 33.22
N VAL A 532 -21.01 9.06 32.36
CA VAL A 532 -19.99 8.10 31.93
C VAL A 532 -18.93 8.77 31.08
N LYS A 533 -19.32 9.68 30.17
CA LYS A 533 -18.39 10.55 29.43
C LYS A 533 -17.49 11.33 30.38
N HIS A 534 -18.07 11.99 31.39
CA HIS A 534 -17.29 12.74 32.39
C HIS A 534 -16.30 11.85 33.15
N ILE A 535 -16.72 10.65 33.60
CA ILE A 535 -15.83 9.70 34.29
C ILE A 535 -14.66 9.27 33.39
N LEU A 536 -14.94 8.92 32.12
CA LEU A 536 -13.91 8.51 31.16
C LEU A 536 -12.94 9.64 30.81
N VAL A 537 -13.43 10.89 30.75
CA VAL A 537 -12.59 12.06 30.57
C VAL A 537 -11.65 12.27 31.77
N GLU A 538 -12.17 12.20 33.00
CA GLU A 538 -11.34 12.28 34.21
C GLU A 538 -10.32 11.12 34.31
N MET A 539 -10.67 9.91 33.86
CA MET A 539 -9.72 8.79 33.75
C MET A 539 -8.58 9.10 32.77
N GLY A 540 -8.89 9.69 31.62
CA GLY A 540 -7.87 10.10 30.65
C GLY A 540 -6.95 11.20 31.17
N VAL A 541 -7.49 12.14 31.98
CA VAL A 541 -6.68 13.17 32.66
C VAL A 541 -5.74 12.55 33.69
N TYR A 542 -6.24 11.62 34.52
CA TYR A 542 -5.41 10.87 35.46
C TYR A 542 -4.33 10.04 34.74
N PHE A 543 -4.70 9.31 33.68
CA PHE A 543 -3.79 8.48 32.90
C PHE A 543 -2.63 9.29 32.28
N GLN A 544 -2.89 10.43 31.65
CA GLN A 544 -1.81 11.25 31.08
C GLN A 544 -0.94 11.87 32.18
N SER A 545 -1.54 12.34 33.28
CA SER A 545 -0.79 12.86 34.43
C SER A 545 0.15 11.80 35.03
N GLN A 546 -0.29 10.54 35.03
CA GLN A 546 0.53 9.40 35.40
C GLN A 546 1.60 9.08 34.34
N ASP A 547 1.30 9.12 33.05
CA ASP A 547 2.30 8.81 32.01
C ASP A 547 3.42 9.88 31.96
N ASP A 548 3.07 11.16 32.14
CA ASP A 548 3.99 12.29 32.29
C ASP A 548 4.88 12.16 33.54
N TYR A 549 4.30 11.70 34.67
CA TYR A 549 5.06 11.37 35.88
C TYR A 549 5.99 10.16 35.68
N LEU A 550 5.49 9.08 35.08
CA LEU A 550 6.26 7.86 34.83
C LEU A 550 7.37 8.07 33.80
N ASP A 551 7.21 9.01 32.88
CA ASP A 551 8.33 9.58 32.14
C ASP A 551 9.30 10.23 33.13
N CYS A 552 8.89 11.29 33.84
CA CYS A 552 9.77 12.09 34.71
C CYS A 552 10.60 11.30 35.73
N PHE A 553 10.07 10.18 36.26
CA PHE A 553 10.72 9.36 37.29
C PHE A 553 11.19 7.98 36.84
N GLY A 554 10.95 7.61 35.58
CA GLY A 554 11.32 6.30 35.04
C GLY A 554 12.84 6.06 34.90
N GLU A 555 13.16 4.87 34.38
CA GLU A 555 14.51 4.51 33.91
C GLU A 555 15.02 5.58 32.90
N PRO A 556 16.27 6.05 33.00
CA PRO A 556 16.69 7.39 32.57
C PRO A 556 16.94 7.61 31.06
N GLU A 557 16.19 6.97 30.15
CA GLU A 557 16.47 7.02 28.70
C GLU A 557 15.82 8.20 27.91
N ILE A 558 15.00 9.09 28.54
CA ILE A 558 14.24 10.18 27.85
C ILE A 558 14.15 11.48 28.71
N ILE A 559 13.81 12.65 28.09
CA ILE A 559 12.94 13.81 28.57
C ILE A 559 13.56 15.25 28.55
N GLY A 560 13.27 16.12 27.53
CA GLY A 560 13.97 17.39 27.10
C GLY A 560 13.43 18.79 27.53
N LYS A 561 14.15 19.89 27.92
CA LYS A 561 15.31 20.70 27.37
C LYS A 561 16.28 21.35 28.45
N GLU A 562 17.45 21.87 28.03
CA GLU A 562 18.58 22.47 28.82
C GLU A 562 19.42 21.50 29.68
N ASN A 563 18.91 21.00 30.81
CA ASN A 563 19.40 19.74 31.43
C ASN A 563 18.40 18.61 31.19
N TYR A 564 17.11 18.93 31.27
CA TYR A 564 16.01 18.09 30.81
C TYR A 564 16.42 17.63 29.36
N GLY A 565 16.71 16.33 29.19
CA GLY A 565 16.70 15.53 27.95
C GLY A 565 17.58 15.99 26.83
N LYS A 566 18.75 16.43 27.23
CA LYS A 566 19.95 15.67 26.87
C LYS A 566 19.89 14.34 27.63
N SER A 567 20.20 13.22 26.99
CA SER A 567 20.34 11.90 27.66
C SER A 567 21.66 11.78 28.44
N ASP A 568 22.18 12.92 28.92
CA ASP A 568 23.43 13.01 29.65
C ASP A 568 23.16 12.72 31.14
N PRO A 569 23.88 11.77 31.79
CA PRO A 569 23.60 11.39 33.17
C PRO A 569 23.66 12.54 34.18
N ALA A 570 24.57 13.51 34.01
CA ALA A 570 24.68 14.65 34.92
C ALA A 570 23.54 15.65 34.72
N CYS A 571 23.05 15.80 33.49
CA CYS A 571 21.86 16.57 33.18
C CYS A 571 20.58 15.91 33.74
N VAL A 572 20.45 14.58 33.63
CA VAL A 572 19.33 13.81 34.22
C VAL A 572 19.35 13.89 35.75
N ALA A 573 20.53 13.77 36.39
CA ALA A 573 20.67 13.90 37.84
C ALA A 573 20.11 15.23 38.36
N LYS A 574 20.51 16.36 37.77
CA LYS A 574 20.02 17.70 38.16
C LYS A 574 18.50 17.86 38.06
N VAL A 575 17.85 17.19 37.11
CA VAL A 575 16.39 17.17 36.99
C VAL A 575 15.77 16.33 38.11
N LYS A 576 16.31 15.14 38.37
CA LYS A 576 15.85 14.27 39.46
C LYS A 576 16.06 14.90 40.84
N ASP A 577 17.15 15.64 41.04
CA ASP A 577 17.42 16.38 42.28
C ASP A 577 16.38 17.48 42.54
N LEU A 578 16.09 18.33 41.54
CA LEU A 578 15.01 19.33 41.61
C LEU A 578 13.64 18.68 41.89
N TYR A 579 13.39 17.51 41.31
CA TYR A 579 12.15 16.77 41.51
C TYR A 579 12.02 16.17 42.93
N ASN A 580 13.15 15.75 43.51
CA ASN A 580 13.21 15.30 44.90
C ASN A 580 13.03 16.47 45.88
N GLU A 581 13.63 17.63 45.60
CA GLU A 581 13.47 18.89 46.35
C GLU A 581 12.00 19.37 46.34
N LEU A 582 11.34 19.31 45.18
CA LEU A 582 9.90 19.59 45.03
C LEU A 582 8.98 18.49 45.59
N HIS A 583 9.54 17.42 46.15
CA HIS A 583 8.82 16.26 46.70
C HIS A 583 7.76 15.66 45.75
N LEU A 584 8.00 15.73 44.44
CA LEU A 584 7.00 15.42 43.40
C LEU A 584 6.49 13.98 43.46
N GLN A 585 7.31 13.02 43.91
CA GLN A 585 6.90 11.63 44.14
C GLN A 585 5.78 11.52 45.17
N ARG A 586 5.86 12.32 46.25
CA ARG A 586 4.82 12.38 47.28
C ARG A 586 3.56 13.07 46.76
N VAL A 587 3.73 14.22 46.11
CA VAL A 587 2.62 14.99 45.52
C VAL A 587 1.85 14.14 44.50
N PHE A 588 2.55 13.38 43.65
CA PHE A 588 1.93 12.47 42.70
C PHE A 588 1.25 11.28 43.40
N SER A 589 1.85 10.71 44.44
CA SER A 589 1.23 9.60 45.21
C SER A 589 -0.06 10.03 45.91
N GLU A 590 -0.10 11.25 46.44
CA GLU A 590 -1.30 11.86 47.02
C GLU A 590 -2.36 12.11 45.93
N TYR A 591 -1.99 12.69 44.79
CA TYR A 591 -2.86 12.89 43.62
C TYR A 591 -3.42 11.59 43.02
N GLU A 592 -2.61 10.53 42.89
CA GLU A 592 -3.04 9.23 42.38
C GLU A 592 -4.08 8.60 43.29
N ARG A 593 -3.86 8.64 44.61
CA ARG A 593 -4.81 8.14 45.61
C ARG A 593 -6.14 8.89 45.53
N GLU A 594 -6.10 10.23 45.52
CA GLU A 594 -7.31 11.07 45.47
C GLU A 594 -8.07 10.92 44.14
N SER A 595 -7.35 10.84 43.03
CA SER A 595 -7.94 10.59 41.71
C SER A 595 -8.63 9.23 41.66
N TYR A 596 -8.01 8.18 42.21
CA TYR A 596 -8.61 6.86 42.32
C TYR A 596 -9.86 6.86 43.21
N GLU A 597 -9.79 7.44 44.41
CA GLU A 597 -10.92 7.53 45.35
C GLU A 597 -12.12 8.29 44.74
N LYS A 598 -11.86 9.41 44.04
CA LYS A 598 -12.87 10.17 43.31
C LYS A 598 -13.48 9.34 42.16
N LEU A 599 -12.64 8.69 41.36
CA LEU A 599 -13.07 7.91 40.20
C LEU A 599 -13.89 6.68 40.63
N ILE A 600 -13.41 5.88 41.58
CA ILE A 600 -14.15 4.69 42.03
C ILE A 600 -15.51 5.07 42.63
N SER A 601 -15.57 6.15 43.42
CA SER A 601 -16.84 6.65 43.99
C SER A 601 -17.83 7.07 42.89
N ALA A 602 -17.36 7.77 41.86
CA ALA A 602 -18.20 8.16 40.72
C ALA A 602 -18.66 6.97 39.86
N ILE A 603 -17.85 5.90 39.80
CA ILE A 603 -18.21 4.64 39.13
C ILE A 603 -19.26 3.88 39.92
N GLU A 604 -19.10 3.71 41.24
CA GLU A 604 -20.11 2.99 42.06
C GLU A 604 -21.47 3.70 42.05
N ALA A 605 -21.48 5.03 41.90
CA ALA A 605 -22.69 5.83 41.70
C ALA A 605 -23.40 5.61 40.35
N GLN A 606 -22.82 4.89 39.38
CA GLN A 606 -23.51 4.58 38.12
C GLN A 606 -24.59 3.51 38.35
N PRO A 607 -25.83 3.69 37.85
CA PRO A 607 -26.92 2.75 38.09
C PRO A 607 -26.73 1.43 37.33
N ASN A 608 -26.16 1.48 36.11
CA ASN A 608 -26.00 0.31 35.24
C ASN A 608 -24.76 -0.52 35.63
N GLU A 609 -24.98 -1.78 36.01
CA GLU A 609 -23.93 -2.68 36.49
C GLU A 609 -22.89 -3.05 35.43
N ALA A 610 -23.30 -3.26 34.17
CA ALA A 610 -22.37 -3.55 33.07
C ALA A 610 -21.44 -2.36 32.80
N VAL A 611 -21.98 -1.14 32.85
CA VAL A 611 -21.20 0.11 32.77
C VAL A 611 -20.22 0.21 33.94
N ARG A 612 -20.65 -0.08 35.19
CA ARG A 612 -19.73 -0.14 36.34
C ARG A 612 -18.58 -1.11 36.10
N ALA A 613 -18.87 -2.33 35.60
CA ALA A 613 -17.86 -3.35 35.33
C ALA A 613 -16.83 -2.90 34.28
N VAL A 614 -17.29 -2.28 33.17
CA VAL A 614 -16.41 -1.71 32.13
C VAL A 614 -15.53 -0.61 32.71
N LEU A 615 -16.11 0.36 33.43
CA LEU A 615 -15.35 1.47 34.01
C LEU A 615 -14.32 1.00 35.05
N LYS A 616 -14.67 0.04 35.93
CA LYS A 616 -13.71 -0.59 36.86
C LYS A 616 -12.58 -1.30 36.12
N SER A 617 -12.87 -2.00 35.01
CA SER A 617 -11.85 -2.65 34.19
C SER A 617 -10.85 -1.66 33.58
N PHE A 618 -11.30 -0.46 33.19
CA PHE A 618 -10.42 0.60 32.72
C PHE A 618 -9.58 1.18 33.88
N LEU A 619 -10.22 1.51 35.02
CA LEU A 619 -9.52 2.07 36.18
C LEU A 619 -8.45 1.13 36.75
N HIS A 620 -8.73 -0.16 36.87
CA HIS A 620 -7.78 -1.17 37.37
C HIS A 620 -6.55 -1.36 36.47
N LYS A 621 -6.62 -1.04 35.17
CA LYS A 621 -5.47 -1.11 34.25
C LYS A 621 -4.51 0.05 34.38
N ILE A 622 -4.97 1.18 34.95
CA ILE A 622 -4.19 2.41 35.07
C ILE A 622 -3.80 2.70 36.52
N TYR A 623 -4.56 2.25 37.52
CA TYR A 623 -4.21 2.48 38.93
C TYR A 623 -2.89 1.80 39.32
N LYS A 624 -1.95 2.56 39.91
CA LYS A 624 -0.61 2.09 40.33
C LYS A 624 0.19 1.42 39.21
N ARG A 625 -0.02 1.83 37.96
CA ARG A 625 0.74 1.36 36.81
C ARG A 625 2.21 1.78 36.92
N SER A 626 3.12 0.84 36.64
CA SER A 626 4.53 1.12 36.35
C SER A 626 4.78 1.04 34.85
N LYS A 627 5.89 1.64 34.38
CA LYS A 627 6.44 1.38 33.04
C LYS A 627 7.28 0.09 33.04
#